data_AF-K9L7H4-F1
#
_entry.id   AF-K9L7H4-F1
#
_cell.length_a   1.000
_cell.length_b   1.000
_cell.length_c   1.000
_cell.angle_alpha   90.00
_cell.angle_beta   90.00
_cell.angle_gamma   90.00
#
_symmetry.space_group_name_H-M   'P 1'
#
loop_
_entity.id
_entity.type
_entity.pdbx_description
1 polymer ?
#
loop_
_entity_poly.entity_id
_entity_poly.type
_entity_poly.pdbx_seq_one_letter_code
_entity_poly.pdbx_strand_id
1 'polypeptide(L)'
;QYPFEGGVHHSNDNIYVFATHKLNAYDTQIAKKMVDLWYSFIADGVPKVDDQPELAIKAMETESGPYFHINQLVSVDSDILNELTVTVDDPERYKLIRTSALP
;
A
#
# COMPACT_ATOMS: atom_id res chain seq x y z
N GLN A 1 -7.06 -9.91 -15.63
CA GLN A 1 -7.96 -9.01 -14.89
C GLN A 1 -7.29 -8.66 -13.58
N TYR A 2 -7.58 -7.49 -13.01
CA TYR A 2 -7.24 -7.20 -11.61
C TYR A 2 -8.23 -7.94 -10.70
N PRO A 3 -7.79 -8.49 -9.55
CA PRO A 3 -6.46 -8.43 -8.95
C PRO A 3 -5.44 -9.43 -9.55
N PHE A 4 -4.14 -9.19 -9.32
CA PHE A 4 -3.07 -10.10 -9.77
C PHE A 4 -3.02 -11.37 -8.93
N GLU A 5 -2.92 -12.51 -9.60
CA GLU A 5 -2.61 -13.79 -8.96
C GLU A 5 -1.12 -13.83 -8.61
N GLY A 6 -0.77 -14.07 -7.34
CA GLY A 6 0.63 -14.19 -6.90
C GLY A 6 1.22 -12.98 -6.16
N GLY A 7 0.42 -11.96 -5.85
CA GLY A 7 0.84 -10.81 -5.04
C GLY A 7 1.03 -9.52 -5.83
N VAL A 8 1.76 -8.57 -5.26
CA VAL A 8 2.05 -7.27 -5.89
C VAL A 8 3.36 -7.38 -6.67
N HIS A 9 3.30 -7.12 -7.97
CA HIS A 9 4.45 -7.11 -8.87
C HIS A 9 4.89 -5.70 -9.22
N HIS A 10 6.03 -5.60 -9.91
CA HIS A 10 6.57 -4.34 -10.41
C HIS A 10 5.52 -3.55 -11.20
N SER A 11 5.44 -2.22 -10.96
CA SER A 11 4.53 -1.27 -11.61
C SER A 11 3.04 -1.48 -11.35
N ASN A 12 2.65 -2.39 -10.45
CA ASN A 12 1.23 -2.59 -10.10
C ASN A 12 0.62 -1.39 -9.36
N ASP A 13 1.46 -0.58 -8.72
CA ASP A 13 1.12 0.64 -8.02
C ASP A 13 0.63 1.76 -8.95
N ASN A 14 1.10 1.78 -10.20
CA ASN A 14 0.76 2.83 -11.17
C ASN A 14 -0.74 3.00 -11.40
N ILE A 15 -1.52 1.91 -11.34
CA ILE A 15 -2.98 1.98 -11.54
C ILE A 15 -3.70 2.75 -10.44
N TYR A 16 -3.13 2.80 -9.24
CA TYR A 16 -3.71 3.48 -8.08
C TYR A 16 -3.39 4.98 -8.07
N VAL A 17 -2.42 5.44 -8.89
CA VAL A 17 -2.07 6.86 -9.03
C VAL A 17 -2.69 7.46 -10.30
N PHE A 18 -2.62 6.76 -11.43
CA PHE A 18 -2.97 7.33 -12.74
C PHE A 18 -4.30 6.85 -13.32
N ALA A 19 -5.06 6.04 -12.58
CA ALA A 19 -6.40 5.54 -12.96
C ALA A 19 -6.48 5.02 -14.41
N THR A 20 -5.46 4.30 -14.87
CA THR A 20 -5.35 3.84 -16.27
C THR A 20 -6.40 2.79 -16.66
N HIS A 21 -7.14 2.26 -15.67
CA HIS A 21 -8.17 1.25 -15.82
C HIS A 21 -9.33 1.50 -14.84
N LYS A 22 -10.51 0.96 -15.13
CA LYS A 22 -11.63 0.96 -14.19
C LYS A 22 -11.31 0.05 -13.00
N LEU A 23 -11.30 0.62 -11.81
CA LEU A 23 -11.05 -0.09 -10.55
C LEU A 23 -12.35 -0.66 -9.97
N ASN A 24 -12.25 -1.77 -9.23
CA ASN A 24 -13.35 -2.25 -8.40
C ASN A 24 -13.46 -1.39 -7.11
N ALA A 25 -14.47 -1.65 -6.27
CA ALA A 25 -14.71 -0.86 -5.06
C ALA A 25 -13.57 -0.91 -4.03
N TYR A 26 -12.84 -2.02 -3.94
CA TYR A 26 -11.70 -2.16 -3.04
C TYR A 26 -10.49 -1.40 -3.57
N ASP A 27 -10.12 -1.64 -4.82
CA ASP A 27 -8.99 -0.99 -5.48
C ASP A 27 -9.20 0.54 -5.58
N THR A 28 -10.46 0.99 -5.69
CA THR A 28 -10.81 2.41 -5.61
C THR A 28 -10.46 3.03 -4.25
N GLN A 29 -10.59 2.29 -3.15
CA GLN A 29 -10.21 2.79 -1.82
C GLN A 29 -8.69 2.89 -1.69
N ILE A 30 -7.95 1.92 -2.22
CA ILE A 30 -6.49 1.97 -2.27
C ILE A 30 -6.01 3.14 -3.14
N ALA A 31 -6.64 3.37 -4.30
CA ALA A 31 -6.34 4.50 -5.16
C ALA A 31 -6.57 5.85 -4.48
N LYS A 32 -7.66 6.01 -3.73
CA LYS A 32 -7.89 7.23 -2.93
C LYS A 32 -6.75 7.49 -1.94
N LYS A 33 -6.34 6.47 -1.18
CA LYS A 33 -5.20 6.59 -0.25
C LYS A 33 -3.90 6.97 -0.97
N MET A 34 -3.61 6.34 -2.11
CA MET A 34 -2.43 6.67 -2.92
C MET A 34 -2.46 8.13 -3.37
N VAL A 35 -3.62 8.61 -3.83
CA VAL A 35 -3.81 10.02 -4.22
C VAL A 35 -3.63 10.95 -3.02
N ASP A 36 -4.21 10.64 -1.86
CA ASP A 36 -4.06 11.45 -0.64
C ASP A 36 -2.59 11.59 -0.23
N LEU A 37 -1.87 10.46 -0.19
CA LEU A 37 -0.45 10.39 0.16
C LEU A 37 0.41 11.28 -0.76
N TRP A 38 0.22 11.13 -2.08
CA TRP A 38 0.96 11.92 -3.07
C TRP A 38 0.57 13.40 -3.02
N TYR A 39 -0.71 13.70 -2.94
CA TYR A 39 -1.22 15.07 -2.92
C TYR A 39 -0.74 15.83 -1.69
N SER A 40 -0.88 15.26 -0.49
CA SER A 40 -0.48 15.95 0.74
C SER A 40 1.03 16.11 0.85
N PHE A 41 1.81 15.16 0.30
CA PHE A 41 3.26 15.32 0.20
C PHE A 41 3.63 16.52 -0.69
N ILE A 42 2.97 16.68 -1.84
CA ILE A 42 3.20 17.81 -2.73
C ILE A 42 2.73 19.13 -2.10
N ALA A 43 1.59 19.11 -1.40
CA ALA A 43 0.98 20.30 -0.82
C ALA A 43 1.69 20.79 0.45
N ASP A 44 1.99 19.87 1.38
CA ASP A 44 2.45 20.18 2.74
C ASP A 44 3.85 19.65 3.06
N GLY A 45 4.43 18.80 2.19
CA GLY A 45 5.70 18.10 2.45
C GLY A 45 5.57 16.86 3.34
N VAL A 46 4.35 16.52 3.80
CA VAL A 46 4.10 15.38 4.70
C VAL A 46 2.97 14.50 4.13
N PRO A 47 3.22 13.22 3.79
CA PRO A 47 2.18 12.30 3.35
C PRO A 47 1.12 12.05 4.44
N LYS A 48 -0.14 12.00 4.05
CA LYS A 48 -1.32 11.81 4.91
C LYS A 48 -2.36 10.96 4.18
N VAL A 49 -3.28 10.36 4.93
CA VAL A 49 -4.47 9.68 4.39
C VAL A 49 -5.70 10.22 5.10
N ASP A 50 -6.72 10.63 4.34
CA ASP A 50 -7.87 11.35 4.88
C ASP A 50 -8.69 10.50 5.86
N ASP A 51 -8.73 9.19 5.63
CA ASP A 51 -9.48 8.24 6.46
C ASP A 51 -8.73 7.73 7.70
N GLN A 52 -7.49 8.19 7.94
CA GLN A 52 -6.73 7.92 9.17
C GLN A 52 -6.00 9.20 9.66
N PRO A 53 -6.73 10.23 10.12
CA PRO A 53 -6.15 11.53 10.47
C PRO A 53 -5.13 11.48 11.62
N GLU A 54 -5.24 10.47 12.49
CA GLU A 54 -4.33 10.25 13.62
C GLU A 54 -3.04 9.51 13.24
N LEU A 55 -2.94 8.99 12.00
CA LEU A 55 -1.73 8.29 11.57
C LEU A 55 -0.60 9.28 11.31
N ALA A 56 0.49 9.16 12.07
CA ALA A 56 1.71 9.90 11.84
C ALA A 56 2.66 9.13 10.90
N ILE A 57 2.71 9.51 9.62
CA ILE A 57 3.76 9.05 8.69
C ILE A 57 5.06 9.79 9.00
N LYS A 58 6.11 9.03 9.29
CA LYS A 58 7.42 9.55 9.68
C LYS A 58 8.38 9.54 8.50
N ALA A 59 9.29 10.52 8.48
CA ALA A 59 10.41 10.49 7.56
C ALA A 59 11.35 9.32 7.88
N MET A 60 12.05 8.80 6.89
CA MET A 60 13.11 7.82 7.11
C MET A 60 14.22 8.46 7.95
N GLU A 61 14.68 7.75 8.97
CA GLU A 61 15.75 8.16 9.89
C GLU A 61 16.99 7.29 9.70
N THR A 62 16.84 6.09 9.11
CA THR A 62 17.90 5.14 8.79
C THR A 62 17.76 4.69 7.33
N GLU A 63 18.71 3.85 6.88
CA GLU A 63 18.63 3.22 5.55
C GLU A 63 17.44 2.25 5.42
N SER A 64 16.88 1.78 6.53
CA SER A 64 15.82 0.77 6.55
C SER A 64 14.47 1.26 7.07
N GLY A 65 14.36 2.48 7.60
CA GLY A 65 13.06 3.01 8.02
C GLY A 65 13.12 4.30 8.86
N PRO A 66 12.00 4.69 9.47
CA PRO A 66 10.68 4.06 9.37
C PRO A 66 10.09 4.13 7.95
N TYR A 67 9.18 3.20 7.63
CA TYR A 67 8.43 3.16 6.37
C TYR A 67 6.95 2.87 6.64
N PHE A 68 6.11 2.93 5.62
CA PHE A 68 4.68 2.64 5.77
C PHE A 68 4.18 1.61 4.76
N HIS A 69 3.24 0.79 5.20
CA HIS A 69 2.54 -0.19 4.38
C HIS A 69 1.27 0.42 3.83
N ILE A 70 1.03 0.25 2.54
CA ILE A 70 -0.21 0.67 1.90
C ILE A 70 -1.08 -0.56 1.68
N ASN A 71 -2.10 -0.70 2.51
CA ASN A 71 -3.13 -1.73 2.42
C ASN A 71 -4.50 -1.08 2.65
N GLN A 72 -5.52 -1.88 3.00
CA GLN A 72 -6.82 -1.36 3.41
C GLN A 72 -6.69 -0.33 4.55
N LEU A 73 -5.76 -0.53 5.47
CA LEU A 73 -5.30 0.47 6.41
C LEU A 73 -3.82 0.76 6.12
N VAL A 74 -3.42 2.02 6.27
CA VAL A 74 -2.00 2.40 6.21
C VAL A 74 -1.41 2.24 7.60
N SER A 75 -0.28 1.57 7.71
CA SER A 75 0.45 1.38 8.97
C SER A 75 1.90 1.78 8.80
N VAL A 76 2.57 2.10 9.90
CA VAL A 76 4.00 2.43 9.93
C VAL A 76 4.75 1.29 10.61
N ASP A 77 5.90 0.94 10.07
CA ASP A 77 6.86 0.02 10.69
C ASP A 77 8.27 0.64 10.66
N SER A 78 9.21 -0.01 11.31
CA SER A 78 10.52 0.51 11.70
C SER A 78 11.65 0.03 10.81
N ASP A 79 11.54 -1.15 10.20
CA ASP A 79 12.62 -1.77 9.42
C ASP A 79 12.07 -2.58 8.23
N ILE A 80 12.37 -2.12 7.02
CA ILE A 80 11.96 -2.78 5.77
C ILE A 80 12.57 -4.17 5.59
N LEU A 81 13.69 -4.47 6.26
CA LEU A 81 14.35 -5.78 6.14
C LEU A 81 13.47 -6.91 6.70
N ASN A 82 12.54 -6.59 7.60
CA ASN A 82 11.55 -7.54 8.09
C ASN A 82 10.67 -8.08 6.95
N GLU A 83 10.42 -7.29 5.89
CA GLU A 83 9.61 -7.74 4.75
C GLU A 83 10.30 -8.86 3.94
N LEU A 84 11.62 -9.00 4.07
CA LEU A 84 12.38 -10.04 3.37
C LEU A 84 12.23 -11.43 3.99
N THR A 85 11.77 -11.51 5.25
CA THR A 85 11.56 -12.79 5.96
C THR A 85 10.09 -13.17 6.09
N VAL A 86 9.17 -12.28 5.73
CA VAL A 86 7.72 -12.48 5.89
C VAL A 86 7.20 -13.80 5.31
N THR A 87 7.72 -14.26 4.18
CA THR A 87 7.30 -15.53 3.55
C THR A 87 7.88 -16.77 4.23
N VAL A 88 8.98 -16.62 4.97
CA VAL A 88 9.55 -17.68 5.81
C VAL A 88 8.80 -17.76 7.14
N ASP A 89 8.47 -16.60 7.72
CA ASP A 89 7.82 -16.48 9.02
C ASP A 89 6.31 -16.79 8.96
N ASP A 90 5.66 -16.46 7.85
CA ASP A 90 4.26 -16.81 7.56
C ASP A 90 4.15 -17.35 6.12
N PRO A 91 4.44 -18.65 5.93
CA PRO A 91 4.41 -19.28 4.62
C PRO A 91 3.00 -19.33 4.02
N GLU A 92 1.94 -18.95 4.73
CA GLU A 92 0.58 -18.94 4.19
C GLU A 92 0.12 -17.51 3.82
N ARG A 93 0.90 -16.48 4.13
CA ARG A 93 0.58 -15.08 3.85
C ARG A 93 0.47 -14.75 2.35
N TYR A 94 1.11 -15.52 1.48
CA TYR A 94 0.93 -15.40 0.03
C TYR A 94 -0.45 -15.87 -0.44
N LYS A 95 -1.18 -16.65 0.38
CA LYS A 95 -2.56 -17.10 0.10
C LYS A 95 -3.61 -16.04 0.41
N LEU A 96 -3.22 -14.76 0.45
CA LEU A 96 -4.12 -13.63 0.26
C LEU A 96 -4.67 -13.63 -1.19
N ILE A 97 -5.28 -14.74 -1.60
CA ILE A 97 -6.22 -14.80 -2.71
C ILE A 97 -7.35 -13.86 -2.29
N ARG A 98 -7.36 -12.65 -2.87
CA ARG A 98 -8.42 -11.69 -2.64
C ARG A 98 -9.71 -12.33 -3.17
N THR A 99 -10.55 -12.86 -2.27
CA THR A 99 -11.76 -13.65 -2.61
C THR A 99 -12.74 -12.88 -3.51
N SER A 100 -12.63 -11.55 -3.57
CA SER A 100 -13.35 -10.68 -4.50
C SER A 100 -12.94 -10.80 -5.97
N ALA A 101 -11.97 -11.68 -6.29
CA ALA A 101 -11.51 -12.00 -7.64
C ALA A 101 -12.22 -13.20 -8.28
N LEU A 102 -13.08 -13.91 -7.52
CA LEU A 102 -13.85 -15.02 -8.05
C LEU A 102 -15.16 -14.51 -8.64
N PRO A 103 -15.56 -14.99 -9.85
CA PRO A 103 -16.78 -14.58 -10.53
C PRO A 103 -18.06 -14.97 -9.78
#